data_AF-A0A6C0H0C6-F1
#
_entry.id   AF-A0A6C0H0C6-F1
#
_cell.length_a   1.000
_cell.length_b   1.000
_cell.length_c   1.000
_cell.angle_alpha   90.00
_cell.angle_beta   90.00
_cell.angle_gamma   90.00
#
_symmetry.space_group_name_H-M   'P 1'
#
loop_
_entity.id
_entity.type
_entity.pdbx_description
1 polymer ?
#
loop_
_entity_poly.entity_id
_entity_poly.type
_entity_poly.pdbx_seq_one_letter_code
_entity_poly.pdbx_strand_id
1 'polypeptide(L)'
;MNFCKKCNYVLNITKKQLNEEEKNHYKIGNIESFLNYVKYNMTEANQTVDIKIDRESLKDKLIQKFKKTPEKVEELIKNYDVISSKKNNFDVYLICNNCNSIYNINPKSIILTTSLEETSSQFKEVNLDYKCQDPTLPRTKDYICQNNKCTTHKDLENKEAVFFRESKGYLTKYVCCICKTGWVI
;
A
#
# COMPACT_ATOMS: atom_id res chain seq x y z
N MET A 1 -11.39 0.63 5.54
CA MET A 1 -11.27 -0.08 6.84
C MET A 1 -11.27 -1.58 6.55
N ASN A 2 -10.36 -2.34 7.17
CA ASN A 2 -10.26 -3.78 6.98
C ASN A 2 -11.12 -4.52 8.04
N PHE A 3 -11.93 -5.48 7.59
CA PHE A 3 -12.83 -6.24 8.44
C PHE A 3 -12.41 -7.70 8.54
N CYS A 4 -12.67 -8.30 9.70
CA CYS A 4 -12.40 -9.70 9.96
C CYS A 4 -13.31 -10.61 9.12
N LYS A 5 -12.73 -11.56 8.37
CA LYS A 5 -13.49 -12.51 7.55
C LYS A 5 -14.37 -13.46 8.35
N LYS A 6 -14.09 -13.65 9.65
CA LYS A 6 -14.83 -14.60 10.52
C LYS A 6 -16.02 -13.95 11.24
N CYS A 7 -15.89 -12.70 11.68
CA CYS A 7 -16.88 -12.06 12.55
C CYS A 7 -17.21 -10.61 12.17
N ASN A 8 -16.72 -10.11 11.03
CA ASN A 8 -16.94 -8.76 10.52
C ASN A 8 -16.54 -7.60 11.47
N TYR A 9 -15.79 -7.89 12.53
CA TYR A 9 -15.27 -6.86 13.43
C TYR A 9 -14.06 -6.15 12.80
N VAL A 10 -13.82 -4.90 13.21
CA VAL A 10 -12.70 -4.09 12.73
C VAL A 10 -11.37 -4.74 13.14
N LEU A 11 -10.43 -4.80 12.19
CA LEU A 11 -9.07 -5.30 12.44
C LEU A 11 -8.17 -4.18 12.95
N ASN A 12 -7.37 -4.50 13.96
CA ASN A 12 -6.33 -3.63 14.50
C ASN A 12 -4.94 -4.08 14.03
N ILE A 13 -4.01 -3.13 13.96
CA ILE A 13 -2.63 -3.42 13.59
C ILE A 13 -1.86 -3.77 14.85
N THR A 14 -1.17 -4.90 14.82
CA THR A 14 -0.32 -5.34 15.93
C THR A 14 1.05 -5.80 15.45
N LYS A 15 2.05 -5.59 16.30
CA LYS A 15 3.40 -6.15 16.15
C LYS A 15 3.54 -7.50 16.88
N LYS A 16 2.43 -8.07 17.37
CA LYS A 16 2.46 -9.29 18.17
C LYS A 16 3.05 -10.41 17.33
N GLN A 17 4.17 -10.96 17.78
CA GLN A 17 4.68 -12.22 17.25
C GLN A 17 3.56 -13.25 17.44
N LEU A 18 3.15 -13.87 16.33
CA LEU A 18 2.35 -15.11 16.38
C LEU A 18 3.04 -16.06 17.37
N ASN A 19 2.23 -16.70 18.22
CA ASN A 19 2.61 -17.61 19.31
C ASN A 19 4.05 -18.12 19.19
N GLU A 20 4.89 -17.78 20.18
CA GLU A 20 6.32 -18.16 20.29
C GLU A 20 6.59 -19.68 20.21
N GLU A 21 5.54 -20.51 20.14
CA GLU A 21 5.63 -21.97 20.13
C GLU A 21 5.96 -22.56 18.74
N GLU A 22 5.87 -21.80 17.63
CA GLU A 22 6.13 -22.35 16.28
C GLU A 22 7.33 -21.75 15.52
N LYS A 23 7.96 -20.68 16.02
CA LYS A 23 9.17 -20.10 15.39
C LYS A 23 10.38 -20.29 16.29
N ASN A 24 11.35 -21.10 15.84
CA ASN A 24 12.64 -21.25 16.50
C ASN A 24 13.38 -19.90 16.51
N HIS A 25 13.41 -19.21 17.66
CA HIS A 25 14.08 -17.93 17.82
C HIS A 25 15.53 -18.12 18.29
N TYR A 26 16.49 -17.90 17.39
CA TYR A 26 17.92 -18.02 17.70
C TYR A 26 18.53 -16.68 18.14
N LYS A 27 19.11 -16.64 19.35
CA LYS A 27 19.88 -15.49 19.85
C LYS A 27 21.37 -15.74 19.64
N ILE A 28 22.00 -14.96 18.77
CA ILE A 28 23.44 -15.02 18.49
C ILE A 28 24.14 -13.92 19.28
N GLY A 29 24.72 -14.30 20.42
CA GLY A 29 25.48 -13.40 21.29
C GLY A 29 27.01 -13.50 21.16
N ASN A 30 27.52 -14.60 20.61
CA ASN A 30 28.96 -14.86 20.46
C ASN A 30 29.30 -15.50 19.10
N ILE A 31 30.59 -15.55 18.76
CA ILE A 31 31.07 -16.08 17.48
C ILE A 31 30.74 -17.56 17.32
N GLU A 32 30.81 -18.34 18.39
CA GLU A 32 30.58 -19.79 18.32
C GLU A 32 29.11 -20.08 17.99
N SER A 33 28.18 -19.34 18.59
CA SER A 33 26.76 -19.32 18.23
C SER A 33 26.56 -18.92 16.77
N PHE A 34 27.32 -17.94 16.26
CA PHE A 34 27.24 -17.54 14.85
C PHE A 34 27.73 -18.66 13.91
N LEU A 35 28.88 -19.27 14.19
CA LEU A 35 29.43 -20.35 13.38
C LEU A 35 28.53 -21.60 13.39
N ASN A 36 27.97 -21.94 14.55
CA ASN A 36 27.03 -23.04 14.68
C ASN A 36 25.74 -22.76 13.90
N TYR A 37 25.23 -21.53 13.97
CA TYR A 37 24.06 -21.12 13.20
C TYR A 37 24.29 -21.26 11.69
N VAL A 38 25.42 -20.74 11.18
CA VAL A 38 25.76 -20.83 9.76
C VAL A 38 25.91 -22.30 9.32
N LYS A 39 26.49 -23.15 10.17
CA LYS A 39 26.76 -24.56 9.83
C LYS A 39 25.52 -25.45 9.82
N TYR A 40 24.58 -25.24 10.73
CA TYR A 40 23.48 -26.19 10.96
C TYR A 40 22.09 -25.64 10.64
N ASN A 41 21.87 -24.33 10.79
CA ASN A 41 20.52 -23.78 10.90
C ASN A 41 20.16 -22.79 9.78
N MET A 42 21.11 -22.38 8.95
CA MET A 42 20.92 -21.33 7.93
C MET A 42 19.85 -21.65 6.87
N THR A 43 19.52 -22.93 6.67
CA THR A 43 18.59 -23.42 5.64
C THR A 43 17.13 -23.50 6.09
N GLU A 44 16.82 -23.33 7.38
CA GLU A 44 15.45 -23.45 7.86
C GLU A 44 14.60 -22.22 7.50
N ALA A 45 13.47 -22.46 6.84
CA ALA A 45 12.61 -21.41 6.28
C ALA A 45 11.81 -20.59 7.33
N ASN A 46 11.77 -21.02 8.59
CA ASN A 46 10.88 -20.46 9.63
C ASN A 46 11.64 -19.93 10.87
N GLN A 47 12.87 -19.46 10.71
CA GLN A 47 13.69 -18.98 11.83
C GLN A 47 13.77 -17.44 11.90
N THR A 48 13.64 -16.91 13.11
CA THR A 48 13.97 -15.51 13.44
C THR A 48 15.29 -15.48 14.20
N VAL A 49 16.23 -14.67 13.74
CA VAL A 49 17.58 -14.58 14.32
C VAL A 49 17.85 -13.19 14.86
N ASP A 50 18.19 -13.12 16.14
CA ASP A 50 18.68 -11.89 16.76
C ASP A 50 20.20 -11.95 16.96
N ILE A 51 20.93 -11.21 16.13
CA ILE A 51 22.38 -11.04 16.24
C ILE A 51 22.71 -9.80 17.08
N LYS A 52 23.36 -10.00 18.23
CA LYS A 52 23.82 -8.91 19.13
C LYS A 52 25.26 -8.47 18.90
N ILE A 53 25.95 -9.11 17.95
CA ILE A 53 27.36 -8.86 17.67
C ILE A 53 27.45 -7.81 16.58
N ASP A 54 28.27 -6.79 16.79
CA ASP A 54 28.58 -5.82 15.75
C ASP A 54 29.37 -6.44 14.59
N ARG A 55 29.14 -5.96 13.37
CA ARG A 55 29.76 -6.48 12.15
C ARG A 55 31.27 -6.37 12.16
N GLU A 56 31.81 -5.25 12.63
CA GLU A 56 33.25 -5.00 12.69
C GLU A 56 33.90 -5.89 13.75
N SER A 57 33.26 -5.99 14.93
CA SER A 57 33.71 -6.89 16.00
C SER A 57 33.71 -8.36 15.56
N LEU A 58 32.73 -8.78 14.76
CA LEU A 58 32.70 -10.13 14.20
C LEU A 58 33.84 -10.34 13.20
N LYS A 59 34.06 -9.38 12.28
CA LYS A 59 35.10 -9.44 11.26
C LYS A 59 36.49 -9.56 11.89
N ASP A 60 36.80 -8.74 12.88
CA ASP A 60 38.11 -8.77 13.54
C ASP A 60 38.39 -10.12 14.21
N LYS A 61 37.38 -10.67 14.90
CA LYS A 61 37.55 -11.96 15.57
C LYS A 61 37.57 -13.14 14.58
N LEU A 62 36.90 -13.04 13.43
CA LEU A 62 37.00 -14.03 12.35
C LEU A 62 38.38 -13.98 11.68
N ILE A 63 38.94 -12.79 11.44
CA ILE A 63 40.31 -12.62 10.92
C ILE A 63 41.32 -13.24 11.89
N GLN A 64 41.15 -13.04 13.21
CA GLN A 64 42.02 -13.65 14.21
C GLN A 64 41.93 -15.18 14.23
N LYS A 65 40.74 -15.77 14.03
CA LYS A 65 40.50 -17.22 14.06
C LYS A 65 40.87 -17.92 12.75
N PHE A 66 40.72 -17.25 11.61
CA PHE A 66 40.92 -17.82 10.27
C PHE A 66 42.04 -17.13 9.46
N LYS A 67 43.13 -16.69 10.13
CA LYS A 67 44.29 -15.98 9.53
C LYS A 67 44.85 -16.61 8.24
N LYS A 68 44.69 -17.92 8.05
CA LYS A 68 45.21 -18.68 6.90
C LYS A 68 44.22 -18.84 5.73
N THR A 69 42.96 -18.45 5.90
CA THR A 69 41.89 -18.63 4.89
C THR A 69 41.01 -17.39 4.82
N PRO A 70 41.45 -16.32 4.13
CA PRO A 70 40.71 -15.06 4.02
C PRO A 70 39.37 -15.23 3.29
N GLU A 71 39.30 -16.14 2.32
CA GLU A 71 38.07 -16.43 1.55
C GLU A 71 36.91 -16.86 2.46
N LYS A 72 37.19 -17.68 3.48
CA LYS A 72 36.18 -18.12 4.46
C LYS A 72 35.66 -16.97 5.32
N VAL A 73 36.50 -15.97 5.59
CA VAL A 73 36.08 -14.79 6.37
C VAL A 73 35.11 -13.95 5.55
N GLU A 74 35.39 -13.74 4.27
CA GLU A 74 34.48 -13.00 3.37
C GLU A 74 33.14 -13.70 3.20
N GLU A 75 33.15 -15.03 3.05
CA GLU A 75 31.92 -15.83 2.96
C GLU A 75 31.06 -15.71 4.23
N LEU A 76 31.69 -15.82 5.41
CA LEU A 76 31.00 -15.68 6.70
C LEU A 76 30.42 -14.27 6.90
N ILE A 77 31.11 -13.23 6.42
CA ILE A 77 30.60 -11.85 6.46
C ILE A 77 29.42 -11.66 5.49
N LYS A 78 29.47 -12.26 4.29
CA LYS A 78 28.31 -12.27 3.37
C LYS A 78 27.10 -12.95 4.02
N ASN A 79 27.30 -14.07 4.71
CA ASN A 79 26.24 -14.76 5.44
C ASN A 79 25.68 -13.89 6.57
N TYR A 80 26.54 -13.16 7.29
CA TYR A 80 26.10 -12.18 8.28
C TYR A 80 25.21 -11.10 7.67
N ASP A 81 25.61 -10.53 6.52
CA ASP A 81 24.84 -9.48 5.84
C ASP A 81 23.46 -10.00 5.36
N VAL A 82 23.38 -11.27 4.91
CA VAL A 82 22.11 -11.95 4.58
C VAL A 82 21.22 -12.18 5.81
N ILE A 83 21.79 -12.56 6.95
CA ILE A 83 21.01 -12.76 8.18
C ILE A 83 20.56 -11.42 8.78
N SER A 84 21.43 -10.41 8.75
CA SER A 84 21.15 -9.07 9.25
C SER A 84 20.07 -8.37 8.43
N SER A 85 20.05 -8.53 7.11
CA SER A 85 18.98 -7.98 6.26
C SER A 85 17.61 -8.60 6.53
N LYS A 86 17.56 -9.85 7.01
CA LYS A 86 16.31 -10.49 7.48
C LYS A 86 15.77 -9.90 8.80
N LYS A 87 16.58 -9.18 9.61
CA LYS A 87 16.16 -8.59 10.89
C LYS A 87 15.05 -7.54 10.76
N ASN A 88 14.93 -6.88 9.62
CA ASN A 88 14.06 -5.71 9.48
C ASN A 88 12.62 -6.03 9.07
N ASN A 89 12.27 -7.31 8.92
CA ASN A 89 10.87 -7.71 8.81
C ASN A 89 10.29 -7.82 10.23
N PHE A 90 9.94 -6.67 10.81
CA PHE A 90 8.89 -6.67 11.81
C PHE A 90 7.64 -7.19 11.10
N ASP A 91 7.29 -8.46 11.36
CA ASP A 91 6.05 -9.01 10.84
C ASP A 91 4.90 -8.23 11.50
N VAL A 92 4.30 -7.31 10.75
CA VAL A 92 3.13 -6.54 11.17
C VAL A 92 1.88 -7.31 10.72
N TYR A 93 0.95 -7.52 11.65
CA TYR A 93 -0.25 -8.29 11.41
C TYR A 93 -1.52 -7.47 11.67
N LEU A 94 -2.61 -7.88 11.04
CA LEU A 94 -3.95 -7.45 11.38
C LEU A 94 -4.57 -8.46 12.35
N ILE A 95 -4.95 -8.02 13.54
CA ILE A 95 -5.61 -8.84 14.57
C ILE A 95 -7.06 -8.40 14.73
N CYS A 96 -7.97 -9.36 14.80
CA CYS A 96 -9.35 -9.12 15.21
C CYS A 96 -9.45 -9.18 16.73
N ASN A 97 -9.83 -8.08 17.38
CA ASN A 97 -10.00 -8.08 18.84
C ASN A 97 -11.22 -8.87 19.34
N ASN A 98 -12.16 -9.22 18.45
CA ASN A 98 -13.35 -9.97 18.81
C ASN A 98 -13.11 -11.49 18.80
N CYS A 99 -12.47 -12.03 17.75
CA CYS A 99 -12.27 -13.47 17.60
C CYS A 99 -10.79 -13.90 17.54
N ASN A 100 -9.85 -12.99 17.82
CA ASN A 100 -8.40 -13.20 17.83
C ASN A 100 -7.80 -13.80 16.54
N SER A 101 -8.50 -13.71 15.41
CA SER A 101 -7.95 -14.13 14.12
C SER A 101 -6.86 -13.16 13.67
N ILE A 102 -5.77 -13.69 13.13
CA ILE A 102 -4.60 -12.93 12.68
C ILE A 102 -4.48 -13.05 11.16
N TYR A 103 -4.19 -11.95 10.49
CA TYR A 103 -4.00 -11.87 9.05
C TYR A 103 -2.68 -11.17 8.72
N ASN A 104 -1.96 -11.68 7.72
CA ASN A 104 -0.73 -11.05 7.22
C ASN A 104 -1.06 -9.78 6.44
N ILE A 105 -0.22 -8.75 6.61
CA ILE A 105 -0.26 -7.55 5.78
C ILE A 105 0.64 -7.78 4.57
N ASN A 106 0.06 -7.70 3.37
CA ASN A 106 0.85 -7.81 2.15
C ASN A 106 1.77 -6.59 2.00
N PRO A 107 2.98 -6.76 1.44
CA PRO A 107 3.84 -5.63 1.08
C PRO A 107 3.07 -4.62 0.21
N LYS A 108 3.30 -3.32 0.44
CA LYS A 108 2.61 -2.19 -0.21
C LYS A 108 1.12 -2.00 0.16
N SER A 109 0.62 -2.70 1.19
CA SER A 109 -0.72 -2.41 1.71
C SER A 109 -0.76 -1.03 2.36
N ILE A 110 -1.74 -0.22 1.97
CA ILE A 110 -1.97 1.10 2.54
C ILE A 110 -2.64 0.93 3.92
N ILE A 111 -1.94 1.34 4.97
CA ILE A 111 -2.41 1.25 6.37
C ILE A 111 -3.25 2.46 6.75
N LEU A 112 -2.78 3.65 6.37
CA LEU A 112 -3.42 4.91 6.65
C LEU A 112 -3.22 5.82 5.46
N THR A 113 -4.29 6.49 5.05
CA THR A 113 -4.23 7.60 4.12
C THR A 113 -4.92 8.77 4.80
N THR A 114 -4.19 9.84 5.02
CA THR A 114 -4.73 11.11 5.47
C THR A 114 -4.61 12.08 4.30
N SER A 115 -5.73 12.44 3.69
CA SER A 115 -5.77 13.57 2.77
C SER A 115 -5.98 14.81 3.61
N LEU A 116 -4.92 15.62 3.76
CA LEU A 116 -4.94 16.89 4.49
C LEU A 116 -5.39 18.05 3.63
N GLU A 117 -5.57 17.80 2.35
CA GLU A 117 -6.11 18.75 1.42
C GLU A 117 -7.61 18.48 1.30
N GLU A 118 -8.45 19.48 1.60
CA GLU A 118 -9.70 19.62 0.84
C GLU A 118 -9.32 19.98 -0.62
N THR A 119 -8.45 19.21 -1.29
CA THR A 119 -8.20 19.39 -2.71
C THR A 119 -9.45 18.92 -3.40
N SER A 120 -10.31 19.92 -3.67
CA SER A 120 -11.34 19.92 -4.68
C SER A 120 -12.08 18.59 -4.76
N SER A 121 -13.04 18.39 -3.85
CA SER A 121 -14.16 17.45 -4.00
C SER A 121 -13.90 16.45 -5.13
N GLN A 122 -13.04 15.45 -4.90
CA GLN A 122 -12.65 14.44 -5.90
C GLN A 122 -13.84 14.24 -6.79
N PHE A 123 -13.76 14.67 -8.06
CA PHE A 123 -14.89 14.81 -8.97
C PHE A 123 -15.87 13.69 -8.66
N LYS A 124 -16.89 13.96 -7.82
CA LYS A 124 -17.89 12.94 -7.58
C LYS A 124 -18.37 12.70 -8.99
N GLU A 125 -18.31 11.47 -9.47
CA GLU A 125 -18.89 11.12 -10.76
C GLU A 125 -20.36 11.48 -10.65
N VAL A 126 -20.66 12.74 -10.93
CA VAL A 126 -22.00 13.28 -10.93
C VAL A 126 -22.58 12.57 -12.11
N ASN A 127 -23.52 11.67 -11.85
CA ASN A 127 -24.23 11.00 -12.90
C ASN A 127 -24.88 12.10 -13.77
N LEU A 128 -24.27 12.30 -14.95
CA LEU A 128 -24.60 13.37 -15.86
C LEU A 128 -26.01 13.15 -16.44
N ASP A 129 -26.48 11.91 -16.46
CA ASP A 129 -27.84 11.57 -16.90
C ASP A 129 -28.88 12.17 -15.97
N TYR A 130 -28.68 12.06 -14.65
CA TYR A 130 -29.59 12.67 -13.68
C TYR A 130 -29.61 14.20 -13.79
N LYS A 131 -28.48 14.82 -14.13
CA LYS A 131 -28.43 16.27 -14.38
C LYS A 131 -29.23 16.67 -15.62
N CYS A 132 -29.21 15.85 -16.68
CA CYS A 132 -30.04 16.09 -17.85
C CYS A 132 -31.54 15.88 -17.59
N GLN A 133 -31.90 15.04 -16.61
CA GLN A 133 -33.28 14.77 -16.22
C GLN A 133 -33.85 15.79 -15.22
N ASP A 134 -32.99 16.55 -14.55
CA ASP A 134 -33.39 17.55 -13.57
C ASP A 134 -34.06 18.75 -14.27
N PRO A 135 -35.36 19.03 -14.01
CA PRO A 135 -36.05 20.17 -14.59
C PRO A 135 -35.67 21.50 -13.92
N THR A 136 -35.01 21.47 -12.76
CA THR A 136 -34.65 22.67 -12.01
C THR A 136 -33.35 23.31 -12.49
N LEU A 137 -32.56 22.58 -13.29
CA LEU A 137 -31.30 23.07 -13.82
C LEU A 137 -31.50 23.88 -15.11
N PRO A 138 -30.75 24.98 -15.28
CA PRO A 138 -30.87 25.80 -16.46
C PRO A 138 -30.35 25.05 -17.70
N ARG A 139 -31.05 25.28 -18.81
CA ARG A 139 -30.81 24.62 -20.09
C ARG A 139 -30.39 25.66 -21.13
N THR A 140 -29.52 25.26 -22.04
CA THR A 140 -29.07 26.09 -23.16
C THR A 140 -29.00 25.29 -24.44
N LYS A 141 -29.31 25.96 -25.55
CA LYS A 141 -28.98 25.49 -26.90
C LYS A 141 -27.72 26.17 -27.43
N ASP A 142 -27.24 27.20 -26.76
CA ASP A 142 -26.08 27.99 -27.19
C ASP A 142 -24.76 27.35 -26.72
N TYR A 143 -24.39 26.26 -27.39
CA TYR A 143 -23.11 25.59 -27.18
C TYR A 143 -22.70 24.81 -28.44
N ILE A 144 -21.42 24.47 -28.51
CA ILE A 144 -20.86 23.45 -29.40
C ILE A 144 -20.47 22.26 -28.54
N CYS A 145 -21.01 21.08 -28.84
CA CYS A 145 -20.66 19.89 -28.07
C CYS A 145 -19.18 19.55 -28.27
N GLN A 146 -18.40 19.38 -27.19
CA GLN A 146 -16.98 19.01 -27.29
C GLN A 146 -16.75 17.59 -27.81
N ASN A 147 -17.80 16.75 -27.84
CA ASN A 147 -17.71 15.42 -28.43
C ASN A 147 -17.95 15.47 -29.94
N ASN A 148 -16.88 15.38 -30.72
CA ASN A 148 -16.92 15.40 -32.20
C ASN A 148 -17.77 14.26 -32.82
N LYS A 149 -18.06 13.19 -32.07
CA LYS A 149 -18.92 12.08 -32.50
C LYS A 149 -20.41 12.33 -32.23
N CYS A 150 -20.75 13.37 -31.47
CA CYS A 150 -22.13 13.69 -31.15
C CYS A 150 -22.83 14.30 -32.37
N THR A 151 -24.09 13.93 -32.62
CA THR A 151 -24.93 14.52 -33.67
C THR A 151 -25.04 16.04 -33.50
N THR A 152 -25.15 16.50 -32.26
CA THR A 152 -25.25 17.93 -31.91
C THR A 152 -23.95 18.73 -32.07
N HIS A 153 -22.84 18.07 -32.45
CA HIS A 153 -21.61 18.78 -32.79
C HIS A 153 -21.71 19.46 -34.16
N LYS A 154 -22.50 18.87 -35.08
CA LYS A 154 -22.68 19.37 -36.44
C LYS A 154 -24.10 19.86 -36.71
N ASP A 155 -25.11 19.22 -36.13
CA ASP A 155 -26.51 19.56 -36.29
C ASP A 155 -27.02 20.39 -35.11
N LEU A 156 -27.66 21.53 -35.40
CA LEU A 156 -28.04 22.54 -34.42
C LEU A 156 -29.52 22.48 -34.04
N GLU A 157 -30.34 21.66 -34.70
CA GLU A 157 -31.80 21.68 -34.49
C GLU A 157 -32.21 21.11 -33.12
N ASN A 158 -31.58 19.99 -32.71
CA ASN A 158 -31.96 19.24 -31.50
C ASN A 158 -30.88 19.24 -30.40
N LYS A 159 -30.08 20.32 -30.31
CA LYS A 159 -29.07 20.45 -29.25
C LYS A 159 -29.67 21.00 -27.96
N GLU A 160 -29.29 20.37 -26.86
CA GLU A 160 -29.66 20.78 -25.51
C GLU A 160 -28.54 20.41 -24.54
N ALA A 161 -28.09 21.37 -23.75
CA ALA A 161 -27.16 21.17 -22.66
C ALA A 161 -27.74 21.72 -21.35
N VAL A 162 -27.46 21.03 -20.25
CA VAL A 162 -27.68 21.55 -18.91
C VAL A 162 -26.36 22.12 -18.39
N PHE A 163 -26.42 23.24 -17.68
CA PHE A 163 -25.25 23.79 -17.02
C PHE A 163 -25.51 24.08 -15.53
N PHE A 164 -24.48 23.93 -14.72
CA PHE A 164 -24.57 24.16 -13.28
C PHE A 164 -23.20 24.52 -12.70
N ARG A 165 -23.22 25.20 -11.55
CA ARG A 165 -21.99 25.50 -10.81
C ARG A 165 -21.55 24.29 -10.01
N GLU A 166 -20.25 24.02 -10.03
CA GLU A 166 -19.67 23.00 -9.16
C GLU A 166 -19.66 23.48 -7.71
N SER A 167 -19.90 22.55 -6.77
CA SER A 167 -20.03 22.89 -5.36
C SER A 167 -18.76 23.57 -4.85
N LYS A 168 -18.92 24.72 -4.18
CA LYS A 168 -17.85 25.56 -3.62
C LYS A 168 -16.96 26.31 -4.64
N GLY A 169 -17.33 26.36 -5.92
CA GLY A 169 -16.58 27.10 -6.95
C GLY A 169 -17.44 27.97 -7.87
N TYR A 170 -16.78 28.75 -8.72
CA TYR A 170 -17.40 29.53 -9.81
C TYR A 170 -17.32 28.83 -11.17
N LEU A 171 -16.63 27.69 -11.24
CA LEU A 171 -16.51 26.89 -12.45
C LEU A 171 -17.89 26.39 -12.88
N THR A 172 -18.21 26.62 -14.15
CA THR A 172 -19.51 26.23 -14.71
C THR A 172 -19.33 24.97 -15.53
N LYS A 173 -20.00 23.90 -15.10
CA LYS A 173 -20.00 22.63 -15.81
C LYS A 173 -21.19 22.58 -16.75
N TYR A 174 -20.91 22.28 -18.01
CA TYR A 174 -21.90 22.02 -19.05
C TYR A 174 -22.00 20.52 -19.30
N VAL A 175 -23.18 20.06 -19.68
CA VAL A 175 -23.47 18.66 -19.98
C VAL A 175 -24.38 18.59 -21.18
N CYS A 176 -23.92 17.97 -22.27
CA CYS A 176 -24.77 17.71 -23.44
C CYS A 176 -25.81 16.64 -23.10
N CYS A 177 -27.10 16.94 -23.27
CA CYS A 177 -28.19 16.01 -22.95
C CYS A 177 -28.32 14.85 -23.95
N ILE A 178 -27.69 14.96 -25.12
CA ILE A 178 -27.73 13.93 -26.18
C ILE A 178 -26.64 12.88 -25.99
N CYS A 179 -25.37 13.29 -25.89
CA CYS A 179 -24.24 12.37 -25.74
C CYS A 179 -23.68 12.26 -24.33
N LYS A 180 -24.27 12.98 -23.37
CA LYS A 180 -23.91 12.94 -21.93
C LYS A 180 -22.47 13.34 -21.64
N THR A 181 -21.81 13.96 -22.60
CA THR A 181 -20.45 14.49 -22.43
C THR A 181 -20.54 15.79 -21.63
N GLY A 182 -19.80 15.85 -20.52
CA GLY A 182 -19.68 17.04 -19.69
C GLY A 182 -18.32 17.70 -19.85
N TRP A 183 -18.29 19.03 -19.82
CA TRP A 183 -17.06 19.83 -19.86
C TRP A 183 -17.18 21.03 -18.92
N VAL A 184 -16.05 21.55 -18.47
CA VAL A 184 -15.98 22.70 -17.56
C VAL A 184 -15.48 23.91 -18.35
N ILE A 185 -16.09 25.07 -18.10
CA ILE A 185 -15.66 26.39 -18.58
C ILE A 185 -15.41 27.28 -17.37
#